data_AF-A0A956D4X9-F1
#
_entry.id   AF-A0A956D4X9-F1
#
_cell.length_a   1.000
_cell.length_b   1.000
_cell.length_c   1.000
_cell.angle_alpha   90.00
_cell.angle_beta   90.00
_cell.angle_gamma   90.00
#
_symmetry.space_group_name_H-M   'P 1'
#
loop_
_entity.id
_entity.type
_entity.pdbx_description
1 polymer ?
#
loop_
_entity_poly.entity_id
_entity_poly.type
_entity_poly.pdbx_seq_one_letter_code
_entity_poly.pdbx_strand_id
1 'polypeptide(L)'
;TAIENTYRFLRYAFVRHLRREVHDPRARRRLLDRVRALGGAPAPVDLWRVLEEDGDPMADPVRELMEGFSPAVVLNQTRLRADLELGESMRTAARRRLGIPIEYLGHIDYDDTAWSSVRNRRLLLVESPGAKSAKSLEKVARRLLALAAGKRGRRERTVPPESHHDLLEVDRGATDEEVRRAYKRARDIYASDALACYGLFEPEELEKVRTRIEEAFDVLLDPARRRPYELSVFPVEEELPRDEPSFRARSTDLPPPPAITPETDFSGPLIRQVRESLGVELRAVSQKTKVGLNYLEAIENDAFAHLPAPVYVRGFVTEFAKFLNLDAAHVSRTYVKRYKRFLEERGE
;
A
#
# COMPACT_ATOMS: atom_id res chain seq x y z
N THR A 1 -20.98 -10.86 24.42
CA THR A 1 -19.93 -11.92 24.48
C THR A 1 -18.53 -11.30 24.57
N ALA A 2 -17.44 -12.07 24.70
CA ALA A 2 -16.07 -11.51 24.70
C ALA A 2 -15.72 -10.75 23.41
N ILE A 3 -16.26 -11.20 22.27
CA ILE A 3 -16.12 -10.54 20.96
C ILE A 3 -16.82 -9.18 20.97
N GLU A 4 -18.10 -9.14 21.35
CA GLU A 4 -18.86 -7.89 21.49
C GLU A 4 -18.17 -6.90 22.46
N ASN A 5 -17.69 -7.40 23.60
CA ASN A 5 -16.93 -6.60 24.56
C ASN A 5 -15.65 -6.03 23.94
N THR A 6 -15.01 -6.76 23.03
CA THR A 6 -13.83 -6.30 22.28
C THR A 6 -14.21 -5.14 21.37
N TYR A 7 -15.28 -5.25 20.57
CA TYR A 7 -15.74 -4.14 19.72
C TYR A 7 -16.19 -2.93 20.52
N ARG A 8 -16.88 -3.14 21.64
CA ARG A 8 -17.22 -2.09 22.59
C ARG A 8 -15.96 -1.40 23.11
N PHE A 9 -14.97 -2.17 23.57
CA PHE A 9 -13.70 -1.65 24.03
C PHE A 9 -12.99 -0.83 22.95
N LEU A 10 -12.95 -1.31 21.69
CA LEU A 10 -12.35 -0.57 20.57
C LEU A 10 -13.00 0.80 20.36
N ARG A 11 -14.33 0.90 20.42
CA ARG A 11 -15.06 2.19 20.33
C ARG A 11 -14.67 3.14 21.46
N TYR A 12 -14.68 2.67 22.70
CA TYR A 12 -14.28 3.49 23.86
C TYR A 12 -12.79 3.87 23.84
N ALA A 13 -11.93 2.96 23.40
CA ALA A 13 -10.50 3.21 23.25
C ALA A 13 -10.23 4.27 22.18
N PHE A 14 -10.94 4.23 21.06
CA PHE A 14 -10.86 5.28 20.04
C PHE A 14 -11.34 6.63 20.57
N VAL A 15 -12.48 6.69 21.28
CA VAL A 15 -12.95 7.95 21.91
C VAL A 15 -11.92 8.49 22.91
N ARG A 16 -11.26 7.62 23.68
CA ARG A 16 -10.16 8.03 24.57
C ARG A 16 -8.95 8.54 23.78
N HIS A 17 -8.63 7.92 22.65
CA HIS A 17 -7.56 8.36 21.77
C HIS A 17 -7.86 9.75 21.19
N LEU A 18 -9.06 9.97 20.65
CA LEU A 18 -9.54 11.29 20.20
C LEU A 18 -9.36 12.37 21.27
N ARG A 19 -9.74 12.08 22.53
CA ARG A 19 -9.58 13.03 23.64
C ARG A 19 -8.13 13.46 23.89
N ARG A 20 -7.19 12.55 23.62
CA ARG A 20 -5.75 12.76 23.87
C ARG A 20 -5.10 13.52 22.72
N GLU A 21 -5.41 13.16 21.48
CA GLU A 21 -4.78 13.74 20.29
C GLU A 21 -5.37 15.10 19.89
N VAL A 22 -6.65 15.37 20.19
CA VAL A 22 -7.25 16.69 19.92
C VAL A 22 -6.88 17.68 21.03
N HIS A 23 -5.88 18.52 20.74
CA HIS A 23 -5.34 19.49 21.70
C HIS A 23 -6.18 20.76 21.84
N ASP A 24 -6.83 21.24 20.77
CA ASP A 24 -7.69 22.43 20.84
C ASP A 24 -8.91 22.16 21.75
N PRO A 25 -9.06 22.89 22.88
CA PRO A 25 -10.16 22.67 23.81
C PRO A 25 -11.54 22.90 23.20
N ARG A 26 -11.68 23.83 22.25
CA ARG A 26 -12.97 24.15 21.61
C ARG A 26 -13.39 23.03 20.65
N ALA A 27 -12.50 22.63 19.75
CA ALA A 27 -12.73 21.50 18.85
C ALA A 27 -12.99 20.21 19.64
N ARG A 28 -12.19 19.92 20.68
CA ARG A 28 -12.39 18.76 21.54
C ARG A 28 -13.77 18.75 22.18
N ARG A 29 -14.24 19.88 22.69
CA ARG A 29 -15.58 19.98 23.30
C ARG A 29 -16.67 19.67 22.26
N ARG A 30 -16.64 20.32 21.09
CA ARG A 30 -17.61 20.06 20.01
C ARG A 30 -17.63 18.59 19.60
N LEU A 31 -16.45 18.00 19.39
CA LEU A 31 -16.31 16.60 19.02
C LEU A 31 -16.91 15.67 20.10
N LEU A 32 -16.65 15.95 21.37
CA LEU A 32 -17.19 15.15 22.48
C LEU A 32 -18.69 15.30 22.66
N ASP A 33 -19.24 16.48 22.36
CA ASP A 33 -20.69 16.70 22.36
C ASP A 33 -21.36 15.88 21.24
N ARG A 34 -20.75 15.81 20.04
CA ARG A 34 -21.19 14.92 18.96
C ARG A 34 -21.09 13.44 19.33
N VAL A 35 -19.97 13.03 19.93
CA VAL A 35 -19.80 11.66 20.44
C VAL A 35 -20.91 11.29 21.44
N ARG A 36 -21.27 12.21 22.36
CA ARG A 36 -22.37 11.98 23.31
C ARG A 36 -23.73 11.88 22.61
N ALA A 37 -23.99 12.73 21.62
CA ALA A 37 -25.23 12.68 20.84
C ALA A 37 -25.38 11.34 20.10
N LEU A 38 -24.28 10.73 19.65
CA LEU A 38 -24.25 9.42 19.00
C LEU A 38 -24.14 8.24 20.00
N GLY A 39 -24.59 8.42 21.25
CA GLY A 39 -24.61 7.34 22.25
C GLY A 39 -23.31 7.15 23.04
N GLY A 40 -22.39 8.11 23.01
CA GLY A 40 -21.20 8.19 23.88
C GLY A 40 -19.99 7.38 23.42
N ALA A 41 -20.19 6.31 22.65
CA ALA A 41 -19.15 5.53 22.00
C ALA A 41 -19.64 5.01 20.62
N PRO A 42 -19.86 5.92 19.66
CA PRO A 42 -20.24 5.53 18.31
C PRO A 42 -19.12 4.75 17.63
N ALA A 43 -19.44 4.10 16.50
CA ALA A 43 -18.38 3.63 15.63
C ALA A 43 -17.60 4.85 15.08
N PRO A 44 -16.26 4.76 14.98
CA PRO A 44 -15.44 5.87 14.46
C PRO A 44 -15.90 6.34 13.06
N VAL A 45 -16.27 5.42 12.18
CA VAL A 45 -16.80 5.74 10.84
C VAL A 45 -18.12 6.52 10.89
N ASP A 46 -19.00 6.24 11.85
CA ASP A 46 -20.28 6.95 11.98
C ASP A 46 -20.04 8.39 12.44
N LEU A 47 -19.11 8.58 13.38
CA LEU A 47 -18.68 9.91 13.81
C LEU A 47 -18.05 10.69 12.64
N TRP A 48 -17.15 10.07 11.88
CA TRP A 48 -16.52 10.69 10.72
C TRP A 48 -17.55 11.10 9.65
N ARG A 49 -18.49 10.22 9.30
CA ARG A 49 -19.54 10.51 8.31
C ARG A 49 -20.39 11.72 8.70
N VAL A 50 -20.83 11.80 9.95
CA VAL A 50 -21.61 12.96 10.43
C VAL A 50 -20.80 14.25 10.37
N LEU A 51 -19.50 14.20 10.67
CA LEU A 51 -18.63 15.38 10.56
C LEU A 51 -18.42 15.80 9.10
N GLU A 52 -18.24 14.83 8.19
CA GLU A 52 -18.09 15.07 6.76
C GLU A 52 -19.36 15.67 6.15
N GLU A 53 -20.53 15.12 6.47
CA GLU A 53 -21.84 15.62 6.03
C GLU A 53 -22.11 17.06 6.52
N ASP A 54 -21.70 17.37 7.76
CA ASP A 54 -21.82 18.71 8.35
C ASP A 54 -20.75 19.71 7.84
N GLY A 55 -19.76 19.24 7.06
CA GLY A 55 -18.61 20.06 6.64
C GLY A 55 -17.73 20.52 7.80
N ASP A 56 -17.68 19.75 8.90
CA ASP A 56 -16.90 20.10 10.09
C ASP A 56 -15.40 19.93 9.80
N PRO A 57 -14.55 20.92 10.13
CA PRO A 57 -13.10 20.84 9.89
C PRO A 57 -12.39 19.71 10.66
N MET A 58 -13.07 19.07 11.63
CA MET A 58 -12.56 17.88 12.32
C MET A 58 -12.72 16.58 11.53
N ALA A 59 -13.41 16.56 10.39
CA ALA A 59 -13.60 15.35 9.58
C ALA A 59 -12.25 14.73 9.15
N ASP A 60 -11.38 15.50 8.51
CA ASP A 60 -10.06 15.01 8.05
C ASP A 60 -9.15 14.57 9.22
N PRO A 61 -8.97 15.37 10.29
CA PRO A 61 -8.22 14.91 11.46
C PRO A 61 -8.76 13.63 12.10
N VAL A 62 -10.09 13.47 12.18
CA VAL A 62 -10.68 12.24 12.73
C VAL A 62 -10.39 11.05 11.82
N ARG A 63 -10.45 11.23 10.50
CA ARG A 63 -10.08 10.20 9.53
C ARG A 63 -8.62 9.79 9.65
N GLU A 64 -7.69 10.74 9.75
CA GLU A 64 -6.26 10.45 9.97
C GLU A 64 -6.03 9.67 11.27
N LEU A 65 -6.74 10.05 12.35
CA LEU A 65 -6.68 9.33 13.62
C LEU A 65 -7.25 7.91 13.52
N MET A 66 -8.30 7.69 12.73
CA MET A 66 -8.82 6.35 12.45
C MET A 66 -7.78 5.48 11.74
N GLU A 67 -7.09 6.03 10.74
CA GLU A 67 -6.04 5.31 10.00
C GLU A 67 -4.81 5.02 10.85
N GLY A 68 -4.47 5.90 11.79
CA GLY A 68 -3.37 5.73 12.74
C GLY A 68 -3.69 4.80 13.92
N PHE A 69 -4.98 4.68 14.29
CA PHE A 69 -5.44 3.86 15.40
C PHE A 69 -5.52 2.38 15.01
N SER A 70 -4.39 1.69 15.13
CA SER A 70 -4.26 0.26 14.79
C SER A 70 -3.99 -0.62 16.04
N PRO A 71 -5.01 -0.91 16.85
CA PRO A 71 -4.86 -1.77 18.02
C PRO A 71 -4.62 -3.23 17.61
N ALA A 72 -3.74 -3.89 18.36
CA ALA A 72 -3.44 -5.29 18.15
C ALA A 72 -4.38 -6.20 18.95
N VAL A 73 -4.82 -7.31 18.34
CA VAL A 73 -5.76 -8.27 18.92
C VAL A 73 -5.14 -9.67 18.93
N VAL A 74 -5.34 -10.36 20.04
CA VAL A 74 -4.98 -11.78 20.23
C VAL A 74 -6.24 -12.52 20.65
N LEU A 75 -6.53 -13.64 19.99
CA LEU A 75 -7.61 -14.53 20.42
C LEU A 75 -7.09 -15.54 21.43
N ASN A 76 -7.76 -15.68 22.56
CA ASN A 76 -7.36 -16.64 23.59
C ASN A 76 -8.32 -17.83 23.61
N GLN A 77 -7.84 -18.98 24.08
CA GLN A 77 -8.60 -20.21 24.29
C GLN A 77 -9.21 -20.77 23.00
N THR A 78 -8.49 -20.70 21.88
CA THR A 78 -8.94 -21.30 20.62
C THR A 78 -8.86 -22.82 20.70
N ARG A 79 -9.92 -23.51 20.26
CA ARG A 79 -10.03 -24.97 20.33
C ARG A 79 -10.21 -25.60 18.96
N LEU A 80 -11.04 -24.97 18.14
CA LEU A 80 -11.44 -25.48 16.84
C LEU A 80 -10.75 -24.72 15.73
N ARG A 81 -10.67 -25.34 14.54
CA ARG A 81 -10.13 -24.68 13.34
C ARG A 81 -10.88 -23.39 12.99
N ALA A 82 -12.19 -23.37 13.20
CA ALA A 82 -13.03 -22.18 12.99
C ALA A 82 -12.60 -20.99 13.88
N ASP A 83 -12.10 -21.25 15.10
CA ASP A 83 -11.62 -20.21 16.01
C ASP A 83 -10.33 -19.56 15.49
N LEU A 84 -9.54 -20.28 14.69
CA LEU A 84 -8.28 -19.78 14.13
C LEU A 84 -8.54 -18.70 13.06
N GLU A 85 -9.62 -18.87 12.30
CA GLU A 85 -10.07 -17.98 11.24
C GLU A 85 -10.84 -16.77 11.79
N LEU A 86 -11.45 -16.90 12.98
CA LEU A 86 -12.21 -15.84 13.64
C LEU A 86 -11.42 -14.52 13.76
N GLY A 87 -10.12 -14.57 14.03
CA GLY A 87 -9.30 -13.37 14.20
C GLY A 87 -9.20 -12.53 12.92
N GLU A 88 -9.05 -13.20 11.77
CA GLU A 88 -9.06 -12.54 10.46
C GLU A 88 -10.46 -12.03 10.12
N SER A 89 -11.51 -12.81 10.42
CA SER A 89 -12.90 -12.38 10.22
C SER A 89 -13.23 -11.15 11.06
N MET A 90 -12.78 -11.08 12.31
CA MET A 90 -12.92 -9.90 13.18
C MET A 90 -12.16 -8.70 12.61
N ARG A 91 -10.99 -8.91 12.01
CA ARG A 91 -10.23 -7.83 11.35
C ARG A 91 -11.00 -7.22 10.20
N THR A 92 -11.53 -8.05 9.31
CA THR A 92 -12.35 -7.59 8.18
C THR A 92 -13.63 -6.90 8.66
N ALA A 93 -14.35 -7.50 9.62
CA ALA A 93 -15.60 -6.93 10.15
C ALA A 93 -15.36 -5.59 10.86
N ALA A 94 -14.34 -5.49 11.72
CA ALA A 94 -13.99 -4.25 12.42
C ALA A 94 -13.58 -3.14 11.46
N ARG A 95 -12.76 -3.46 10.45
CA ARG A 95 -12.38 -2.51 9.41
C ARG A 95 -13.60 -1.94 8.69
N ARG A 96 -14.59 -2.78 8.39
CA ARG A 96 -15.79 -2.37 7.66
C ARG A 96 -16.76 -1.54 8.52
N ARG A 97 -17.06 -2.00 9.74
CA ARG A 97 -18.08 -1.33 10.58
C ARG A 97 -17.55 -0.21 11.44
N LEU A 98 -16.30 -0.30 11.90
CA LEU A 98 -15.69 0.71 12.75
C LEU A 98 -14.84 1.69 11.94
N GLY A 99 -14.37 1.31 10.75
CA GLY A 99 -13.48 2.14 9.93
C GLY A 99 -12.04 2.21 10.46
N ILE A 100 -11.69 1.39 11.46
CA ILE A 100 -10.34 1.33 12.03
C ILE A 100 -9.65 0.02 11.64
N PRO A 101 -8.35 0.04 11.30
CA PRO A 101 -7.58 -1.18 11.11
C PRO A 101 -7.32 -1.84 12.46
N ILE A 102 -7.50 -3.14 12.58
CA ILE A 102 -6.97 -3.90 13.73
C ILE A 102 -5.88 -4.87 13.27
N GLU A 103 -4.88 -5.06 14.10
CA GLU A 103 -3.75 -5.94 13.80
C GLU A 103 -3.95 -7.28 14.50
N TYR A 104 -4.22 -8.35 13.75
CA TYR A 104 -4.39 -9.68 14.33
C TYR A 104 -3.03 -10.36 14.54
N LEU A 105 -2.59 -10.46 15.80
CA LEU A 105 -1.30 -11.06 16.13
C LEU A 105 -1.33 -12.58 16.11
N GLY A 106 -2.50 -13.19 16.24
CA GLY A 106 -2.68 -14.64 16.29
C GLY A 106 -3.56 -15.08 17.46
N HIS A 107 -3.53 -16.38 17.71
CA HIS A 107 -4.32 -17.01 18.76
C HIS A 107 -3.45 -17.77 19.75
N ILE A 108 -4.02 -18.04 20.93
CA ILE A 108 -3.46 -18.91 21.95
C ILE A 108 -4.40 -20.10 22.09
N ASP A 109 -3.86 -21.29 21.83
CA ASP A 109 -4.59 -22.55 21.95
C ASP A 109 -5.07 -22.77 23.39
N TYR A 110 -6.27 -23.33 23.52
CA TYR A 110 -6.71 -23.92 24.78
C TYR A 110 -5.77 -25.08 25.15
N ASP A 111 -5.26 -25.05 26.38
CA ASP A 111 -4.23 -25.98 26.87
C ASP A 111 -4.34 -26.12 28.39
N ASP A 112 -4.63 -27.33 28.86
CA ASP A 112 -4.76 -27.62 30.30
C ASP A 112 -3.44 -27.40 31.07
N THR A 113 -2.30 -27.40 30.34
CA THR A 113 -0.99 -27.07 30.90
C THR A 113 -0.95 -25.63 31.42
N ALA A 114 -1.62 -24.69 30.71
CA ALA A 114 -1.69 -23.30 31.13
C ALA A 114 -2.43 -23.16 32.47
N TRP A 115 -3.53 -23.90 32.64
CA TRP A 115 -4.27 -23.92 33.90
C TRP A 115 -3.46 -24.53 35.05
N SER A 116 -2.77 -25.64 34.77
CA SER A 116 -1.90 -26.32 35.74
C SER A 116 -0.77 -25.41 36.22
N SER A 117 -0.16 -24.64 35.31
CA SER A 117 0.89 -23.68 35.66
C SER A 117 0.42 -22.54 36.56
N VAL A 118 -0.75 -21.98 36.27
CA VAL A 118 -1.37 -20.95 37.11
C VAL A 118 -1.62 -21.50 38.52
N ARG A 119 -2.15 -22.72 38.63
CA ARG A 119 -2.41 -23.38 39.93
C ARG A 119 -1.12 -23.60 40.73
N ASN A 120 -0.03 -23.94 40.05
CA ASN A 120 1.30 -24.13 40.65
C ASN A 120 2.04 -22.81 40.91
N ARG A 121 1.44 -21.66 40.57
CA ARG A 121 2.05 -20.32 40.65
C ARG A 121 3.37 -20.22 39.89
N ARG A 122 3.47 -20.93 38.76
CA ARG A 122 4.62 -20.89 37.85
C ARG A 122 4.20 -20.30 36.51
N LEU A 123 5.14 -19.64 35.86
CA LEU A 123 4.92 -19.10 34.52
C LEU A 123 4.93 -20.24 33.52
N LEU A 124 3.92 -20.30 32.65
CA LEU A 124 3.76 -21.33 31.62
C LEU A 124 5.03 -21.51 30.76
N LEU A 125 5.64 -20.41 30.31
CA LEU A 125 6.84 -20.44 29.48
C LEU A 125 8.08 -21.01 30.21
N VAL A 126 8.09 -20.97 31.54
CA VAL A 126 9.18 -21.50 32.37
C VAL A 126 8.93 -22.97 32.71
N GLU A 127 7.71 -23.30 33.13
CA GLU A 127 7.36 -24.66 33.56
C GLU A 127 7.18 -25.62 32.38
N SER A 128 6.63 -25.15 31.27
CA SER A 128 6.28 -25.99 30.12
C SER A 128 6.43 -25.24 28.79
N PRO A 129 7.66 -24.89 28.39
CA PRO A 129 7.92 -24.16 27.13
C PRO A 129 7.47 -24.94 25.87
N GLY A 130 7.39 -26.26 25.95
CA GLY A 130 6.96 -27.11 24.83
C GLY A 130 5.45 -27.19 24.61
N ALA A 131 4.64 -26.66 25.55
CA ALA A 131 3.19 -26.70 25.51
C ALA A 131 2.63 -25.95 24.28
N LYS A 132 1.42 -26.30 23.84
CA LYS A 132 0.81 -25.68 22.64
C LYS A 132 0.59 -24.19 22.88
N SER A 133 -0.01 -23.85 24.01
CA SER A 133 -0.22 -22.48 24.45
C SER A 133 1.09 -21.68 24.58
N ALA A 134 2.17 -22.31 25.06
CA ALA A 134 3.50 -21.70 25.17
C ALA A 134 4.07 -21.34 23.79
N LYS A 135 4.03 -22.28 22.83
CA LYS A 135 4.48 -22.03 21.45
C LYS A 135 3.65 -20.97 20.74
N SER A 136 2.34 -20.95 20.98
CA SER A 136 1.43 -19.95 20.40
C SER A 136 1.69 -18.57 20.98
N LEU A 137 1.93 -18.46 22.30
CA LEU A 137 2.36 -17.23 22.95
C LEU A 137 3.71 -16.72 22.39
N GLU A 138 4.66 -17.62 22.15
CA GLU A 138 5.95 -17.27 21.54
C GLU A 138 5.78 -16.68 20.12
N LYS A 139 4.91 -17.28 19.29
CA LYS A 139 4.60 -16.76 17.94
C LYS A 139 3.98 -15.36 18.00
N VAL A 140 3.03 -15.15 18.92
CA VAL A 140 2.40 -13.83 19.14
C VAL A 140 3.46 -12.81 19.59
N ALA A 141 4.33 -13.17 20.52
CA ALA A 141 5.42 -12.30 20.98
C ALA A 141 6.38 -11.92 19.85
N ARG A 142 6.78 -12.87 19.00
CA ARG A 142 7.63 -12.61 17.82
C ARG A 142 6.97 -11.62 16.85
N ARG A 143 5.67 -11.76 16.59
CA ARG A 143 4.92 -10.83 15.73
C ARG A 143 4.81 -9.44 16.36
N LEU A 144 4.55 -9.36 17.66
CA LEU A 144 4.50 -8.10 18.39
C LEU A 144 5.84 -7.35 18.34
N LEU A 145 6.96 -8.07 18.52
CA LEU A 145 8.30 -7.48 18.40
C LEU A 145 8.60 -7.01 16.98
N ALA A 146 8.18 -7.77 15.96
CA ALA A 146 8.33 -7.35 14.56
C ALA A 146 7.55 -6.06 14.26
N LEU A 147 6.33 -5.93 14.79
CA LEU A 147 5.52 -4.71 14.68
C LEU A 147 6.17 -3.52 15.38
N ALA A 148 6.72 -3.72 16.59
CA ALA A 148 7.44 -2.68 17.33
C ALA A 148 8.71 -2.21 16.59
N ALA A 149 9.38 -3.11 15.87
CA ALA A 149 10.55 -2.80 15.04
C ALA A 149 10.21 -2.06 13.72
N GLY A 150 8.97 -1.58 13.55
CA GLY A 150 8.56 -0.81 12.37
C GLY A 150 8.30 -1.66 11.13
N LYS A 151 8.33 -3.00 11.23
CA LYS A 151 7.87 -3.90 10.15
C LYS A 151 6.34 -3.94 10.12
N ARG A 152 5.70 -2.79 10.01
CA ARG A 152 4.28 -2.72 9.67
C ARG A 152 4.16 -3.11 8.21
N GLY A 153 3.55 -4.27 7.95
CA GLY A 153 3.05 -4.59 6.62
C GLY A 153 1.86 -3.69 6.31
N ARG A 154 2.10 -2.39 6.08
CA ARG A 154 1.05 -1.47 5.63
C ARG A 154 0.74 -1.87 4.20
N ARG A 155 -0.24 -2.76 4.02
CA ARG A 155 -0.71 -3.15 2.69
C ARG A 155 -1.36 -1.91 2.10
N GLU A 156 -0.66 -1.27 1.17
CA GLU A 156 -1.13 -0.09 0.47
C GLU A 156 -2.47 -0.43 -0.20
N ARG A 157 -3.46 0.45 -0.07
CA ARG A 157 -4.77 0.22 -0.68
C ARG A 157 -4.61 0.31 -2.20
N THR A 158 -4.76 -0.82 -2.87
CA THR A 158 -4.66 -0.95 -4.34
C THR A 158 -5.97 -0.60 -5.06
N VAL A 159 -7.07 -0.46 -4.31
CA VAL A 159 -8.42 -0.24 -4.84
C VAL A 159 -9.13 0.88 -4.08
N PRO A 160 -9.98 1.69 -4.75
CA PRO A 160 -10.77 2.73 -4.10
C PRO A 160 -11.65 2.18 -2.97
N PRO A 161 -11.80 2.93 -1.86
CA PRO A 161 -12.67 2.53 -0.75
C PRO A 161 -14.13 2.39 -1.22
N GLU A 162 -14.88 1.51 -0.56
CA GLU A 162 -16.30 1.25 -0.84
C GLU A 162 -16.64 0.67 -2.23
N SER A 163 -15.64 0.47 -3.09
CA SER A 163 -15.76 -0.25 -4.36
C SER A 163 -16.13 -1.73 -4.14
N HIS A 164 -16.63 -2.39 -5.19
CA HIS A 164 -16.92 -3.84 -5.17
C HIS A 164 -15.64 -4.66 -4.95
N HIS A 165 -14.49 -4.16 -5.41
CA HIS A 165 -13.18 -4.76 -5.17
C HIS A 165 -12.76 -4.64 -3.69
N ASP A 166 -12.94 -3.47 -3.08
CA ASP A 166 -12.69 -3.25 -1.64
C ASP A 166 -13.63 -4.10 -0.78
N LEU A 167 -14.90 -4.27 -1.19
CA LEU A 167 -15.88 -5.08 -0.47
C LEU A 167 -15.54 -6.57 -0.47
N LEU A 168 -15.05 -7.12 -1.58
CA LEU A 168 -14.60 -8.52 -1.65
C LEU A 168 -13.12 -8.70 -1.24
N GLU A 169 -12.41 -7.64 -0.89
CA GLU A 169 -10.96 -7.65 -0.62
C GLU A 169 -10.14 -8.30 -1.77
N VAL A 170 -10.46 -7.95 -3.02
CA VAL A 170 -9.76 -8.42 -4.22
C VAL A 170 -9.11 -7.27 -4.98
N ASP A 171 -7.99 -7.54 -5.65
CA ASP A 171 -7.33 -6.57 -6.52
C ASP A 171 -8.09 -6.40 -7.86
N ARG A 172 -7.83 -5.31 -8.60
CA ARG A 172 -8.42 -5.07 -9.93
C ARG A 172 -8.18 -6.23 -10.91
N GLY A 173 -6.98 -6.83 -10.85
CA GLY A 173 -6.57 -7.95 -11.70
C GLY A 173 -7.03 -9.34 -11.23
N ALA A 174 -7.91 -9.42 -10.24
CA ALA A 174 -8.35 -10.71 -9.70
C ALA A 174 -9.06 -11.56 -10.75
N THR A 175 -8.69 -12.84 -10.78
CA THR A 175 -9.31 -13.89 -11.60
C THR A 175 -10.69 -14.26 -11.07
N ASP A 176 -11.55 -14.83 -11.92
CA ASP A 176 -12.90 -15.26 -11.52
C ASP A 176 -12.88 -16.28 -10.37
N GLU A 177 -11.86 -17.14 -10.33
CA GLU A 177 -11.61 -18.10 -9.25
C GLU A 177 -11.36 -17.38 -7.92
N GLU A 178 -10.53 -16.33 -7.95
CA GLU A 178 -10.23 -15.50 -6.77
C GLU A 178 -11.46 -14.72 -6.31
N VAL A 179 -12.25 -14.18 -7.24
CA VAL A 179 -13.53 -13.51 -6.95
C VAL A 179 -14.52 -14.47 -6.29
N ARG A 180 -14.68 -15.70 -6.81
CA ARG A 180 -15.54 -16.74 -6.20
C ARG A 180 -15.08 -17.12 -4.79
N ARG A 181 -13.77 -17.29 -4.59
CA ARG A 181 -13.21 -17.59 -3.26
C ARG A 181 -13.42 -16.43 -2.29
N ALA A 182 -13.24 -15.20 -2.77
CA ALA A 182 -13.45 -13.99 -1.98
C ALA A 182 -14.91 -13.81 -1.57
N TYR A 183 -15.84 -14.00 -2.50
CA TYR A 183 -17.27 -14.00 -2.22
C TYR A 183 -17.65 -15.04 -1.18
N LYS A 184 -17.19 -16.29 -1.31
CA LYS A 184 -17.44 -17.33 -0.30
C LYS A 184 -16.95 -16.89 1.08
N ARG A 185 -15.71 -16.40 1.18
CA ARG A 185 -15.16 -15.90 2.45
C ARG A 185 -15.99 -14.75 3.02
N ALA A 186 -16.35 -13.76 2.20
CA ALA A 186 -17.15 -12.62 2.63
C ALA A 186 -18.51 -13.06 3.16
N ARG A 187 -19.20 -13.96 2.43
CA ARG A 187 -20.49 -14.52 2.87
C ARG A 187 -20.39 -15.26 4.20
N ASP A 188 -19.31 -16.01 4.42
CA ASP A 188 -19.07 -16.73 5.68
C ASP A 188 -18.76 -15.76 6.84
N ILE A 189 -18.06 -14.65 6.60
CA ILE A 189 -17.76 -13.61 7.61
C ILE A 189 -19.02 -12.83 8.02
N TYR A 190 -19.88 -12.51 7.06
CA TYR A 190 -21.09 -11.69 7.24
C TYR A 190 -22.37 -12.52 7.34
N ALA A 191 -22.27 -13.84 7.59
CA ALA A 191 -23.44 -14.65 7.88
C ALA A 191 -24.15 -14.14 9.14
N SER A 192 -25.47 -14.34 9.23
CA SER A 192 -26.28 -13.85 10.35
C SER A 192 -25.89 -14.49 11.70
N ASP A 193 -25.31 -15.68 11.67
CA ASP A 193 -24.79 -16.44 12.81
C ASP A 193 -23.27 -16.33 12.98
N ALA A 194 -22.58 -15.55 12.14
CA ALA A 194 -21.13 -15.40 12.21
C ALA A 194 -20.70 -14.69 13.51
N LEU A 195 -19.88 -15.36 14.30
CA LEU A 195 -19.36 -14.83 15.58
C LEU A 195 -18.64 -13.49 15.42
N ALA A 196 -17.97 -13.27 14.28
CA ALA A 196 -17.25 -12.03 13.98
C ALA A 196 -18.17 -10.80 13.90
N CYS A 197 -19.44 -10.97 13.56
CA CYS A 197 -20.40 -9.87 13.42
C CYS A 197 -21.23 -9.61 14.70
N TYR A 198 -21.09 -10.47 15.71
CA TYR A 198 -21.93 -10.44 16.91
C TYR A 198 -21.80 -9.13 17.70
N GLY A 199 -22.89 -8.37 17.78
CA GLY A 199 -22.96 -7.07 18.47
C GLY A 199 -22.13 -5.96 17.81
N LEU A 200 -21.70 -6.16 16.56
CA LEU A 200 -21.02 -5.17 15.75
C LEU A 200 -21.98 -4.46 14.78
N PHE A 201 -22.90 -5.21 14.18
CA PHE A 201 -23.90 -4.71 13.24
C PHE A 201 -25.30 -4.83 13.83
N GLU A 202 -26.16 -3.85 13.52
CA GLU A 202 -27.60 -4.06 13.65
C GLU A 202 -28.09 -5.03 12.55
N PRO A 203 -29.17 -5.81 12.78
CA PRO A 203 -29.65 -6.81 11.81
C PRO A 203 -29.90 -6.23 10.41
N GLU A 204 -30.47 -5.03 10.33
CA GLU A 204 -30.72 -4.33 9.07
C GLU A 204 -29.43 -3.87 8.38
N GLU A 205 -28.42 -3.46 9.14
CA GLU A 205 -27.11 -3.07 8.61
C GLU A 205 -26.38 -4.28 8.03
N LEU A 206 -26.42 -5.42 8.74
CA LEU A 206 -25.79 -6.65 8.29
C LEU A 206 -26.41 -7.14 6.98
N GLU A 207 -27.73 -7.07 6.85
CA GLU A 207 -28.40 -7.46 5.62
C GLU A 207 -28.02 -6.56 4.43
N LYS A 208 -27.93 -5.24 4.65
CA LYS A 208 -27.42 -4.31 3.62
C LYS A 208 -26.01 -4.66 3.16
N VAL A 209 -25.13 -5.04 4.08
CA VAL A 209 -23.77 -5.48 3.74
C VAL A 209 -23.80 -6.75 2.90
N ARG A 210 -24.64 -7.73 3.26
CA ARG A 210 -24.80 -8.98 2.51
C ARG A 210 -25.33 -8.75 1.10
N THR A 211 -26.36 -7.92 0.94
CA THR A 211 -26.89 -7.55 -0.39
C THR A 211 -25.81 -6.90 -1.25
N ARG A 212 -25.02 -5.98 -0.69
CA ARG A 212 -23.89 -5.36 -1.42
C ARG A 212 -22.82 -6.38 -1.82
N ILE A 213 -22.58 -7.41 -1.02
CA ILE A 213 -21.61 -8.48 -1.32
C ILE A 213 -22.11 -9.32 -2.50
N GLU A 214 -23.41 -9.62 -2.55
CA GLU A 214 -24.05 -10.33 -3.66
C GLU A 214 -24.00 -9.50 -4.95
N GLU A 215 -24.36 -8.21 -4.88
CA GLU A 215 -24.22 -7.28 -6.00
C GLU A 215 -22.77 -7.20 -6.51
N ALA A 216 -21.81 -7.11 -5.58
CA ALA A 216 -20.40 -7.07 -5.92
C ALA A 216 -19.93 -8.32 -6.65
N PHE A 217 -20.39 -9.49 -6.21
CA PHE A 217 -20.10 -10.76 -6.85
C PHE A 217 -20.68 -10.84 -8.26
N ASP A 218 -21.95 -10.45 -8.43
CA ASP A 218 -22.63 -10.50 -9.73
C ASP A 218 -21.98 -9.58 -10.76
N VAL A 219 -21.60 -8.36 -10.36
CA VAL A 219 -20.96 -7.39 -11.26
C VAL A 219 -19.55 -7.82 -11.63
N LEU A 220 -18.77 -8.38 -10.69
CA LEU A 220 -17.38 -8.76 -10.93
C LEU A 220 -17.23 -10.09 -11.68
N LEU A 221 -18.24 -10.97 -11.62
CA LEU A 221 -18.21 -12.25 -12.33
C LEU A 221 -18.73 -12.15 -13.77
N ASP A 222 -19.63 -11.21 -14.06
CA ASP A 222 -20.16 -10.99 -15.41
C ASP A 222 -19.22 -10.06 -16.22
N PRO A 223 -18.55 -10.55 -17.28
CA PRO A 223 -17.65 -9.72 -18.09
C PRO A 223 -18.32 -8.49 -18.71
N ALA A 224 -19.62 -8.58 -19.04
CA ALA A 224 -20.37 -7.49 -19.63
C ALA A 224 -20.66 -6.36 -18.62
N ARG A 225 -20.81 -6.71 -17.34
CA ARG A 225 -21.03 -5.74 -16.24
C ARG A 225 -19.72 -5.24 -15.62
N ARG A 226 -18.69 -6.10 -15.55
CA ARG A 226 -17.38 -5.78 -14.97
C ARG A 226 -16.69 -4.65 -15.73
N ARG A 227 -16.67 -4.67 -17.07
CA ARG A 227 -15.91 -3.68 -17.86
C ARG A 227 -16.45 -2.24 -17.71
N PRO A 228 -17.76 -1.95 -17.84
CA PRO A 228 -18.30 -0.61 -17.58
C PRO A 228 -18.10 -0.15 -16.14
N TYR A 229 -18.24 -1.05 -15.17
CA TYR A 229 -18.00 -0.76 -13.76
C TYR A 229 -16.52 -0.44 -13.47
N GLU A 230 -15.58 -1.22 -14.01
CA GLU A 230 -14.15 -0.95 -13.83
C GLU A 230 -13.75 0.38 -14.46
N LEU A 231 -14.34 0.77 -15.59
CA LEU A 231 -14.14 2.08 -16.21
C LEU A 231 -14.64 3.24 -15.34
N SER A 232 -15.71 3.05 -14.54
CA SER A 232 -16.22 4.10 -13.65
C SER A 232 -15.44 4.20 -12.33
N VAL A 233 -14.99 3.07 -11.78
CA VAL A 233 -14.24 3.03 -10.51
C VAL A 233 -12.76 3.33 -10.69
N PHE A 234 -12.19 2.85 -11.79
CA PHE A 234 -10.84 3.15 -12.22
C PHE A 234 -10.96 3.89 -13.54
N PRO A 235 -11.34 5.19 -13.52
CA PRO A 235 -11.27 5.99 -14.72
C PRO A 235 -9.85 5.80 -15.26
N VAL A 236 -9.78 5.37 -16.52
CA VAL A 236 -8.55 5.56 -17.27
C VAL A 236 -8.36 7.06 -17.16
N GLU A 237 -7.32 7.51 -16.45
CA GLU A 237 -6.83 8.84 -16.70
C GLU A 237 -6.67 8.84 -18.22
N GLU A 238 -7.59 9.48 -18.95
CA GLU A 238 -7.18 10.10 -20.19
C GLU A 238 -5.89 10.77 -19.76
N GLU A 239 -4.78 10.35 -20.35
CA GLU A 239 -3.64 11.23 -20.39
C GLU A 239 -4.26 12.49 -20.99
N LEU A 240 -4.72 13.44 -20.14
CA LEU A 240 -4.90 14.85 -20.46
C LEU A 240 -3.73 15.07 -21.39
N PRO A 241 -3.94 15.28 -22.71
CA PRO A 241 -2.89 15.08 -23.71
C PRO A 241 -1.67 15.72 -23.13
N ARG A 242 -0.73 14.89 -22.60
CA ARG A 242 0.21 15.36 -21.58
C ARG A 242 0.86 16.51 -22.25
N ASP A 243 0.61 17.75 -21.78
CA ASP A 243 0.95 18.99 -22.50
C ASP A 243 2.12 18.62 -23.37
N GLU A 244 1.88 18.35 -24.68
CA GLU A 244 2.98 17.89 -25.52
C GLU A 244 4.02 18.95 -25.26
N PRO A 245 5.15 18.64 -24.56
CA PRO A 245 5.91 19.70 -23.93
C PRO A 245 6.18 20.66 -25.08
N SER A 246 5.67 21.89 -24.95
CA SER A 246 5.57 22.82 -26.07
C SER A 246 6.99 23.32 -26.36
N PHE A 247 7.78 22.42 -26.91
CA PHE A 247 9.22 22.46 -27.03
C PHE A 247 9.58 21.75 -28.33
N ARG A 248 8.75 21.91 -29.35
CA ARG A 248 9.35 22.34 -30.61
C ARG A 248 9.85 23.76 -30.36
N ALA A 249 11.06 23.87 -29.82
CA ALA A 249 11.87 25.05 -30.09
C ALA A 249 11.73 25.29 -31.60
N ARG A 250 11.31 26.50 -31.99
CA ARG A 250 11.28 26.86 -33.40
C ARG A 250 12.67 26.53 -33.92
N SER A 251 12.78 25.96 -35.13
CA SER A 251 14.08 25.51 -35.67
C SER A 251 15.16 26.60 -35.73
N THR A 252 14.81 27.84 -35.40
CA THR A 252 15.67 29.02 -35.26
C THR A 252 16.47 29.08 -33.97
N ASP A 253 16.09 28.33 -32.92
CA ASP A 253 16.68 28.46 -31.57
C ASP A 253 17.51 27.24 -31.14
N LEU A 254 17.63 26.22 -31.99
CA LEU A 254 18.43 25.02 -31.71
C LEU A 254 19.91 25.29 -32.02
N PRO A 255 20.84 24.82 -31.17
CA PRO A 255 22.26 24.91 -31.47
C PRO A 255 22.58 24.12 -32.75
N PRO A 256 23.52 24.60 -33.59
CA PRO A 256 23.86 23.92 -34.83
C PRO A 256 24.37 22.49 -34.53
N PRO A 257 24.02 21.50 -35.38
CA PRO A 257 24.45 20.12 -35.17
C PRO A 257 25.99 20.05 -35.26
N PRO A 258 26.65 19.31 -34.35
CA PRO A 258 28.09 19.14 -34.40
C PRO A 258 28.48 18.34 -35.66
N ALA A 259 29.65 18.63 -36.22
CA ALA A 259 30.17 17.89 -37.38
C ALA A 259 30.64 16.49 -36.93
N ILE A 260 29.87 15.47 -37.28
CA ILE A 260 30.21 14.06 -36.98
C ILE A 260 30.90 13.45 -38.21
N THR A 261 32.16 13.09 -38.05
CA THR A 261 32.95 12.34 -39.04
C THR A 261 33.14 10.89 -38.60
N PRO A 262 33.50 9.95 -39.50
CA PRO A 262 33.81 8.57 -39.14
C PRO A 262 34.95 8.40 -38.13
N GLU A 263 35.77 9.43 -37.91
CA GLU A 263 36.89 9.46 -36.96
C GLU A 263 36.56 10.17 -35.64
N THR A 264 35.30 10.58 -35.44
CA THR A 264 34.88 11.35 -34.25
C THR A 264 34.88 10.50 -32.98
N ASP A 265 35.63 10.93 -31.96
CA ASP A 265 35.58 10.36 -30.62
C ASP A 265 34.40 10.92 -29.82
N PHE A 266 33.45 10.06 -29.43
CA PHE A 266 32.27 10.49 -28.68
C PHE A 266 32.56 10.64 -27.18
N SER A 267 32.41 11.88 -26.69
CA SER A 267 32.43 12.24 -25.28
C SER A 267 31.02 12.58 -24.78
N GLY A 268 30.80 12.54 -23.47
CA GLY A 268 29.56 12.96 -22.84
C GLY A 268 29.06 14.33 -23.31
N PRO A 269 29.90 15.37 -23.30
CA PRO A 269 29.53 16.69 -23.81
C PRO A 269 29.14 16.71 -25.29
N LEU A 270 29.76 15.87 -26.13
CA LEU A 270 29.39 15.77 -27.54
C LEU A 270 28.03 15.08 -27.72
N ILE A 271 27.76 14.01 -26.95
CA ILE A 271 26.46 13.33 -26.95
C ILE A 271 25.35 14.31 -26.51
N ARG A 272 25.64 15.14 -25.51
CA ARG A 272 24.75 16.22 -25.06
C ARG A 272 24.47 17.25 -26.16
N GLN A 273 25.51 17.71 -26.86
CA GLN A 273 25.35 18.65 -27.97
C GLN A 273 24.50 18.08 -29.11
N VAL A 274 24.69 16.81 -29.46
CA VAL A 274 23.84 16.13 -30.44
C VAL A 274 22.39 16.11 -29.96
N ARG A 275 22.15 15.72 -28.70
CA ARG A 275 20.80 15.71 -28.12
C ARG A 275 20.15 17.10 -28.16
N GLU A 276 20.87 18.13 -27.73
CA GLU A 276 20.37 19.51 -27.69
C GLU A 276 20.12 20.07 -29.09
N SER A 277 20.96 19.74 -30.09
CA SER A 277 20.74 20.13 -31.49
C SER A 277 19.49 19.50 -32.12
N LEU A 278 19.04 18.36 -31.58
CA LEU A 278 17.80 17.69 -31.97
C LEU A 278 16.59 18.16 -31.16
N GLY A 279 16.76 19.09 -30.21
CA GLY A 279 15.70 19.58 -29.33
C GLY A 279 15.16 18.52 -28.37
N VAL A 280 15.94 17.47 -28.11
CA VAL A 280 15.51 16.35 -27.26
C VAL A 280 15.85 16.65 -25.80
N GLU A 281 14.89 16.50 -24.89
CA GLU A 281 15.19 16.51 -23.47
C GLU A 281 15.68 15.15 -22.96
N LEU A 282 16.56 15.18 -21.94
CA LEU A 282 17.11 13.97 -21.34
C LEU A 282 16.03 13.05 -20.73
N ARG A 283 14.92 13.63 -20.26
CA ARG A 283 13.76 12.88 -19.77
C ARG A 283 13.10 12.03 -20.85
N ALA A 284 13.01 12.53 -22.08
CA ALA A 284 12.45 11.79 -23.21
C ALA A 284 13.31 10.57 -23.56
N VAL A 285 14.64 10.74 -23.52
CA VAL A 285 15.60 9.64 -23.69
C VAL A 285 15.38 8.58 -22.61
N SER A 286 15.30 8.98 -21.33
CA SER A 286 15.08 8.06 -20.21
C SER A 286 13.78 7.25 -20.34
N GLN A 287 12.67 7.91 -20.71
CA GLN A 287 11.37 7.25 -20.86
C GLN A 287 11.37 6.18 -21.96
N LYS A 288 12.05 6.45 -23.08
CA LYS A 288 12.11 5.54 -24.24
C LYS A 288 13.12 4.42 -24.06
N THR A 289 14.31 4.73 -23.56
CA THR A 289 15.42 3.77 -23.39
C THR A 289 15.34 2.98 -22.10
N LYS A 290 14.52 3.42 -21.12
CA LYS A 290 14.45 2.90 -19.75
C LYS A 290 15.76 3.00 -18.97
N VAL A 291 16.75 3.76 -19.47
CA VAL A 291 17.95 4.12 -18.71
C VAL A 291 17.59 5.23 -17.71
N GLY A 292 17.98 5.07 -16.45
CA GLY A 292 17.68 6.06 -15.40
C GLY A 292 18.28 7.44 -15.71
N LEU A 293 17.52 8.50 -15.41
CA LEU A 293 17.91 9.90 -15.69
C LEU A 293 19.30 10.24 -15.13
N ASN A 294 19.57 9.85 -13.89
CA ASN A 294 20.85 10.09 -13.21
C ASN A 294 22.05 9.48 -13.97
N TYR A 295 21.87 8.34 -14.65
CA TYR A 295 22.94 7.73 -15.44
C TYR A 295 23.13 8.44 -16.78
N LEU A 296 22.05 8.91 -17.41
CA LEU A 296 22.14 9.71 -18.63
C LEU A 296 22.81 11.06 -18.36
N GLU A 297 22.51 11.69 -17.22
CA GLU A 297 23.19 12.92 -16.76
C GLU A 297 24.67 12.66 -16.48
N ALA A 298 24.99 11.55 -15.81
CA ALA A 298 26.38 11.17 -15.57
C ALA A 298 27.13 10.86 -16.88
N ILE A 299 26.44 10.31 -17.89
CA ILE A 299 27.01 10.08 -19.22
C ILE A 299 27.30 11.41 -19.93
N GLU A 300 26.36 12.35 -19.96
CA GLU A 300 26.55 13.65 -20.63
C GLU A 300 27.61 14.53 -19.99
N ASN A 301 27.84 14.38 -18.69
CA ASN A 301 28.84 15.15 -17.96
C ASN A 301 30.21 14.45 -17.84
N ASP A 302 30.41 13.30 -18.52
CA ASP A 302 31.60 12.45 -18.34
C ASP A 302 31.89 12.16 -16.84
N ALA A 303 30.85 12.09 -16.00
CA ALA A 303 30.95 11.91 -14.56
C ALA A 303 31.20 10.43 -14.22
N PHE A 304 32.32 9.90 -14.69
CA PHE A 304 32.68 8.48 -14.68
C PHE A 304 32.60 7.82 -13.30
N ALA A 305 32.88 8.57 -12.23
CA ALA A 305 32.78 8.08 -10.84
C ALA A 305 31.35 7.67 -10.41
N HIS A 306 30.33 8.17 -11.09
CA HIS A 306 28.91 7.87 -10.80
C HIS A 306 28.31 6.85 -11.77
N LEU A 307 29.13 6.32 -12.69
CA LEU A 307 28.69 5.31 -13.64
C LEU A 307 28.89 3.90 -13.07
N PRO A 308 28.01 2.94 -13.41
CA PRO A 308 28.16 1.55 -12.99
C PRO A 308 29.29 0.84 -13.75
N ALA A 309 29.43 -0.47 -13.54
CA ALA A 309 30.46 -1.26 -14.21
C ALA A 309 30.43 -1.10 -15.76
N PRO A 310 31.59 -1.14 -16.44
CA PRO A 310 31.70 -0.87 -17.89
C PRO A 310 30.76 -1.66 -18.81
N VAL A 311 30.33 -2.85 -18.38
CA VAL A 311 29.38 -3.69 -19.12
C VAL A 311 28.00 -3.02 -19.21
N TYR A 312 27.53 -2.38 -18.13
CA TYR A 312 26.27 -1.66 -18.09
C TYR A 312 26.35 -0.33 -18.84
N VAL A 313 27.46 0.42 -18.65
CA VAL A 313 27.70 1.68 -19.35
C VAL A 313 27.68 1.47 -20.87
N ARG A 314 28.29 0.38 -21.36
CA ARG A 314 28.21 0.00 -22.77
C ARG A 314 26.76 -0.12 -23.25
N GLY A 315 25.90 -0.78 -22.47
CA GLY A 315 24.48 -0.92 -22.78
C GLY A 315 23.76 0.42 -22.82
N PHE A 316 23.97 1.27 -21.82
CA PHE A 316 23.33 2.58 -21.71
C PHE A 316 23.71 3.51 -22.86
N VAL A 317 25.00 3.60 -23.17
CA VAL A 317 25.51 4.43 -24.27
C VAL A 317 25.02 3.92 -25.63
N THR A 318 24.88 2.60 -25.79
CA THR A 318 24.36 2.00 -27.03
C THR A 318 22.89 2.39 -27.24
N GLU A 319 22.05 2.30 -26.21
CA GLU A 319 20.63 2.68 -26.31
C GLU A 319 20.45 4.20 -26.47
N PHE A 320 21.30 5.01 -25.82
CA PHE A 320 21.31 6.46 -26.00
C PHE A 320 21.70 6.84 -27.45
N ALA A 321 22.74 6.21 -28.01
CA ALA A 321 23.16 6.45 -29.38
C ALA A 321 22.09 6.06 -30.41
N LYS A 322 21.42 4.91 -30.21
CA LYS A 322 20.28 4.50 -31.05
C LYS A 322 19.13 5.51 -31.00
N PHE A 323 18.82 6.03 -29.81
CA PHE A 323 17.78 7.05 -29.65
C PHE A 323 18.10 8.34 -30.42
N LEU A 324 19.37 8.74 -30.46
CA LEU A 324 19.86 9.92 -31.17
C LEU A 324 20.15 9.68 -32.67
N ASN A 325 19.82 8.50 -33.21
CA ASN A 325 20.15 8.09 -34.59
C ASN A 325 21.65 8.17 -34.93
N LEU A 326 22.52 7.89 -33.96
CA LEU A 326 23.96 7.79 -34.14
C LEU A 326 24.39 6.33 -34.38
N ASP A 327 25.59 6.13 -34.94
CA ASP A 327 26.21 4.81 -35.00
C ASP A 327 26.52 4.31 -33.58
N ALA A 328 25.62 3.47 -33.06
CA ALA A 328 25.68 2.97 -31.70
C ALA A 328 26.96 2.16 -31.40
N ALA A 329 27.52 1.45 -32.40
CA ALA A 329 28.76 0.71 -32.23
C ALA A 329 29.94 1.67 -32.09
N HIS A 330 29.96 2.73 -32.89
CA HIS A 330 31.02 3.74 -32.83
C HIS A 330 31.00 4.56 -31.53
N VAL A 331 29.82 5.08 -31.14
CA VAL A 331 29.63 5.86 -29.92
C VAL A 331 29.99 5.04 -28.68
N SER A 332 29.48 3.81 -28.60
CA SER A 332 29.74 2.91 -27.47
C SER A 332 31.22 2.55 -27.35
N ARG A 333 31.90 2.28 -28.47
CA ARG A 333 33.34 1.95 -28.48
C ARG A 333 34.21 3.10 -27.99
N THR A 334 33.99 4.31 -28.50
CA THR A 334 34.82 5.49 -28.19
C THR A 334 34.56 5.99 -26.77
N TYR A 335 33.30 6.04 -26.34
CA TYR A 335 32.93 6.44 -24.98
C TYR A 335 33.44 5.44 -23.93
N VAL A 336 33.23 4.14 -24.12
CA VAL A 336 33.69 3.11 -23.16
C VAL A 336 35.21 3.05 -23.08
N LYS A 337 35.94 3.36 -24.16
CA LYS A 337 37.40 3.48 -24.14
C LYS A 337 37.87 4.59 -23.19
N ARG A 338 37.19 5.75 -23.19
CA ARG A 338 37.46 6.86 -22.26
C ARG A 338 37.17 6.46 -20.82
N TYR A 339 36.05 5.79 -20.59
CA TYR A 339 35.69 5.32 -19.24
C TYR A 339 36.69 4.29 -18.70
N LYS A 340 37.16 3.35 -19.52
CA LYS A 340 38.18 2.37 -19.11
C LYS A 340 39.50 3.02 -18.74
N ARG A 341 39.95 4.01 -19.52
CA ARG A 341 41.16 4.77 -19.21
C ARG A 341 41.07 5.45 -17.84
N PHE A 342 39.91 6.01 -17.50
CA PHE A 342 39.66 6.58 -16.17
C PHE A 342 39.75 5.55 -15.03
N LEU A 343 39.26 4.32 -15.25
CA LEU A 343 39.37 3.23 -14.26
C LEU A 343 40.82 2.77 -14.08
N GLU A 344 41.56 2.62 -15.19
CA GLU A 344 42.98 2.26 -15.20
C GLU A 344 43.86 3.30 -14.46
N GLU A 345 43.56 4.59 -14.65
CA GLU A 345 44.25 5.70 -13.96
C GLU A 345 43.92 5.77 -12.45
N ARG A 346 42.84 5.12 -12.00
CA ARG A 346 42.44 5.00 -10.59
C ARG A 346 42.85 3.68 -9.93
N GLY A 347 43.42 2.74 -10.70
CA GLY A 347 43.83 1.42 -10.20
C GLY A 347 42.66 0.48 -9.91
N GLU A 348 41.50 0.69 -10.54
CA GLU A 348 40.26 -0.10 -10.39
C GLU A 348 39.96 -1.01 -11.59
#